data_AF-A0A8W8NN55-F1
#
_entry.id   AF-A0A8W8NN55-F1
#
_cell.length_a   1.000
_cell.length_b   1.000
_cell.length_c   1.000
_cell.angle_alpha   90.00
_cell.angle_beta   90.00
_cell.angle_gamma   90.00
#
_symmetry.space_group_name_H-M   'P 1'
#
loop_
_entity.id
_entity.type
_entity.pdbx_description
1 polymer ?
#
loop_
_entity_poly.entity_id
_entity_poly.type
_entity_poly.pdbx_seq_one_letter_code
_entity_poly.pdbx_strand_id
1 'polypeptide(L)'
;DPHDPQTNLRYTAGTLNGSVSLTLDPNVSFIKGGPYPFGLDPVWALSSNKITALNSFKMKLSVIFGVSQMALGVVLSIVNHRFFNRKLDIYCGFIPQVIFLISIFGYLVCEIFIKWIIFTVKDAPTAPNLLIGLIQMFLFQTEEKNIWYSGQRGFQAFLVVLAGICVPWMWLIKPLYQRHQQKHGQFKHQPLSVNSGDIIGQDYQGEGQIDVTVEEEFDFGEAFTHQSIHTIEYCLGCVSHTASYLRLWALSLAHAQLSEVLWNMVMRIALQIDGYGGAFLLAAVFSFWACATVVVLILMEGLSAFLHTLRLHWVEFNSKFYDGQGYKFHPFSFDDLSEYSIED
;
A
#
# COMPACT_ATOMS: atom_id res chain seq x y z
N ASP A 1 26.59 -30.04 -42.00
CA ASP A 1 27.64 -30.19 -40.98
C ASP A 1 27.23 -29.39 -39.74
N PRO A 2 27.15 -29.97 -38.52
CA PRO A 2 26.61 -29.27 -37.34
C PRO A 2 27.59 -28.27 -36.71
N HIS A 3 28.68 -27.92 -37.41
CA HIS A 3 29.80 -27.13 -36.88
C HIS A 3 30.06 -25.81 -37.62
N ASP A 4 29.08 -25.23 -38.33
CA ASP A 4 29.23 -23.88 -38.89
C ASP A 4 28.85 -22.79 -37.85
N PRO A 5 29.80 -21.97 -37.35
CA PRO A 5 29.55 -20.93 -36.36
C PRO A 5 28.60 -19.83 -36.85
N GLN A 6 28.33 -19.74 -38.16
CA GLN A 6 27.44 -18.72 -38.72
C GLN A 6 25.96 -19.10 -38.69
N THR A 7 25.61 -20.38 -38.49
CA THR A 7 24.21 -20.83 -38.51
C THR A 7 23.47 -20.67 -37.17
N ASN A 8 24.16 -20.24 -36.11
CA ASN A 8 23.58 -19.98 -34.79
C ASN A 8 23.32 -18.48 -34.50
N LEU A 9 23.66 -17.58 -35.42
CA LEU A 9 23.39 -16.15 -35.29
C LEU A 9 22.02 -15.85 -35.90
N ARG A 10 21.01 -15.66 -35.03
CA ARG A 10 19.64 -15.27 -35.43
C ARG A 10 19.57 -13.93 -36.19
N TYR A 11 20.65 -13.16 -36.19
CA TYR A 11 20.75 -11.86 -36.86
C TYR A 11 22.10 -11.75 -37.58
N THR A 12 22.08 -11.43 -38.87
CA THR A 12 23.27 -11.19 -39.68
C THR A 12 23.87 -9.82 -39.33
N ALA A 13 25.19 -9.64 -39.45
CA ALA A 13 25.86 -8.35 -39.24
C ALA A 13 25.26 -7.22 -40.10
N GLY A 14 24.73 -7.54 -41.29
CA GLY A 14 23.99 -6.59 -42.14
C GLY A 14 22.63 -6.16 -41.57
N THR A 15 21.94 -7.03 -40.84
CA THR A 15 20.68 -6.70 -40.15
C THR A 15 20.94 -5.77 -38.96
N LEU A 16 22.00 -6.02 -38.20
CA LEU A 16 22.40 -5.19 -37.06
C LEU A 16 22.91 -3.81 -37.49
N ASN A 17 23.62 -3.71 -38.62
CA ASN A 17 24.11 -2.42 -39.15
C ASN A 17 23.03 -1.59 -39.88
N GLY A 18 21.90 -2.20 -40.27
CA GLY A 18 20.86 -1.53 -41.07
C GLY A 18 19.65 -1.02 -40.28
N SER A 19 19.38 -1.54 -39.08
CA SER A 19 18.19 -1.19 -38.30
C SER A 19 18.53 -0.40 -37.03
N VAL A 20 18.00 0.84 -36.91
CA VAL A 20 18.14 1.70 -35.71
C VAL A 20 17.40 1.11 -34.50
N SER A 21 16.35 0.34 -34.72
CA SER A 21 15.62 -0.40 -33.69
C SER A 21 15.20 -1.77 -34.21
N LEU A 22 15.38 -2.79 -33.40
CA LEU A 22 15.03 -4.17 -33.73
C LEU A 22 13.97 -4.66 -32.73
N THR A 23 12.81 -5.04 -33.24
CA THR A 23 11.77 -5.69 -32.44
C THR A 23 12.10 -7.18 -32.31
N LEU A 24 12.40 -7.58 -31.07
CA LEU A 24 12.69 -8.97 -30.73
C LEU A 24 11.38 -9.75 -30.63
N ASP A 25 11.30 -10.90 -31.31
CA ASP A 25 10.15 -11.81 -31.16
C ASP A 25 10.22 -12.47 -29.76
N PRO A 26 9.23 -12.23 -28.89
CA PRO A 26 9.22 -12.77 -27.54
C PRO A 26 9.17 -14.30 -27.48
N ASN A 27 8.65 -14.99 -28.52
CA ASN A 27 8.60 -16.46 -28.54
C ASN A 27 9.97 -17.10 -28.61
N VAL A 28 10.93 -16.44 -29.23
CA VAL A 28 12.27 -17.00 -29.47
C VAL A 28 13.31 -16.39 -28.55
N SER A 29 13.11 -15.14 -28.12
CA SER A 29 14.12 -14.36 -27.39
C SER A 29 14.29 -14.79 -25.93
N PHE A 30 13.22 -15.19 -25.25
CA PHE A 30 13.27 -15.54 -23.81
C PHE A 30 13.58 -17.02 -23.52
N ILE A 31 13.43 -17.91 -24.51
CA ILE A 31 13.49 -19.38 -24.29
C ILE A 31 14.90 -19.89 -23.96
N LYS A 32 15.97 -19.24 -24.44
CA LYS A 32 17.35 -19.72 -24.26
C LYS A 32 18.05 -19.23 -22.98
N GLY A 33 17.55 -18.18 -22.33
CA GLY A 33 18.23 -17.50 -21.21
C GLY A 33 17.52 -17.55 -19.86
N GLY A 34 16.22 -17.89 -19.82
CA GLY A 34 15.43 -17.84 -18.59
C GLY A 34 15.24 -16.42 -18.04
N PRO A 35 14.50 -16.26 -16.93
CA PRO A 35 14.40 -14.98 -16.23
C PRO A 35 15.74 -14.60 -15.61
N TYR A 36 16.01 -13.29 -15.52
CA TYR A 36 17.22 -12.79 -14.90
C TYR A 36 17.26 -13.19 -13.40
N PRO A 37 18.38 -13.73 -12.86
CA PRO A 37 18.40 -14.33 -11.52
C PRO A 37 18.05 -13.36 -10.38
N PHE A 38 18.39 -12.07 -10.52
CA PHE A 38 18.16 -11.09 -9.47
C PHE A 38 17.79 -9.71 -10.04
N GLY A 39 16.58 -9.24 -9.75
CA GLY A 39 16.11 -7.91 -10.16
C GLY A 39 15.56 -7.88 -11.59
N LEU A 40 15.70 -6.74 -12.25
CA LEU A 40 15.25 -6.54 -13.62
C LEU A 40 16.38 -6.83 -14.60
N ASP A 41 16.04 -7.44 -15.73
CA ASP A 41 16.96 -7.64 -16.85
C ASP A 41 17.53 -6.28 -17.36
N PRO A 42 18.86 -6.09 -17.38
CA PRO A 42 19.52 -4.88 -17.88
C PRO A 42 19.17 -4.53 -19.34
N VAL A 43 18.77 -5.51 -20.17
CA VAL A 43 18.38 -5.28 -21.56
C VAL A 43 17.23 -4.26 -21.66
N TRP A 44 16.35 -4.20 -20.65
CA TRP A 44 15.29 -3.21 -20.61
C TRP A 44 15.79 -1.78 -20.52
N ALA A 45 16.97 -1.51 -19.94
CA ALA A 45 17.52 -0.16 -19.88
C ALA A 45 17.86 0.41 -21.27
N LEU A 46 18.20 -0.47 -22.21
CA LEU A 46 18.55 -0.13 -23.60
C LEU A 46 17.34 -0.13 -24.54
N SER A 47 16.22 -0.72 -24.12
CA SER A 47 15.03 -0.88 -24.96
C SER A 47 14.22 0.41 -25.10
N SER A 48 13.61 0.63 -26.27
CA SER A 48 12.73 1.78 -26.52
C SER A 48 11.37 1.66 -25.81
N ASN A 49 10.90 0.44 -25.57
CA ASN A 49 9.62 0.13 -24.91
C ASN A 49 9.72 -0.07 -23.40
N LYS A 50 10.84 0.34 -22.77
CA LYS A 50 11.08 0.17 -21.33
C LYS A 50 10.00 0.77 -20.44
N ILE A 51 9.47 1.95 -20.81
CA ILE A 51 8.51 2.69 -19.98
C ILE A 51 7.21 1.89 -19.88
N THR A 52 6.75 1.31 -20.99
CA THR A 52 5.53 0.49 -21.02
C THR A 52 5.66 -0.75 -20.13
N ALA A 53 6.81 -1.45 -20.19
CA ALA A 53 7.07 -2.63 -19.37
C ALA A 53 7.20 -2.28 -17.88
N LEU A 54 8.03 -1.28 -17.55
CA LEU A 54 8.27 -0.83 -16.17
C LEU A 54 7.03 -0.24 -15.52
N ASN A 55 6.20 0.48 -16.28
CA ASN A 55 4.95 1.03 -15.77
C ASN A 55 4.01 -0.11 -15.33
N SER A 56 3.76 -1.09 -16.19
CA SER A 56 2.91 -2.24 -15.85
C SER A 56 3.44 -3.00 -14.63
N PHE A 57 4.76 -3.20 -14.55
CA PHE A 57 5.41 -3.88 -13.42
C PHE A 57 5.28 -3.09 -12.12
N LYS A 58 5.71 -1.82 -12.10
CA LYS A 58 5.73 -0.98 -10.90
C LYS A 58 4.33 -0.73 -10.36
N MET A 59 3.35 -0.48 -11.23
CA MET A 59 1.96 -0.30 -10.82
C MET A 59 1.42 -1.51 -10.06
N LYS A 60 1.62 -2.72 -10.60
CA LYS A 60 1.19 -3.98 -9.95
C LYS A 60 1.93 -4.22 -8.64
N LEU A 61 3.24 -3.96 -8.62
CA LEU A 61 4.06 -4.09 -7.42
C LEU A 61 3.57 -3.18 -6.28
N SER A 62 3.19 -1.93 -6.60
CA SER A 62 2.61 -1.01 -5.62
C SER A 62 1.30 -1.50 -5.01
N VAL A 63 0.43 -2.11 -5.82
CA VAL A 63 -0.82 -2.72 -5.31
C VAL A 63 -0.51 -3.90 -4.39
N ILE A 64 0.44 -4.78 -4.75
CA ILE A 64 0.85 -5.92 -3.92
C ILE A 64 1.34 -5.44 -2.56
N PHE A 65 2.26 -4.46 -2.54
CA PHE A 65 2.77 -3.91 -1.27
C PHE A 65 1.68 -3.23 -0.45
N GLY A 66 0.77 -2.48 -1.09
CA GLY A 66 -0.32 -1.81 -0.41
C GLY A 66 -1.28 -2.76 0.29
N VAL A 67 -1.78 -3.77 -0.43
CA VAL A 67 -2.69 -4.77 0.15
C VAL A 67 -2.00 -5.57 1.25
N SER A 68 -0.71 -5.91 1.08
CA SER A 68 0.06 -6.63 2.10
C SER A 68 0.26 -5.80 3.37
N GLN A 69 0.60 -4.51 3.25
CA GLN A 69 0.75 -3.61 4.39
C GLN A 69 -0.58 -3.36 5.11
N MET A 70 -1.67 -3.17 4.36
CA MET A 70 -3.00 -3.02 4.94
C MET A 70 -3.45 -4.30 5.67
N ALA A 71 -3.20 -5.48 5.08
CA ALA A 71 -3.49 -6.76 5.73
C ALA A 71 -2.69 -6.92 7.04
N LEU A 72 -1.41 -6.54 7.05
CA LEU A 72 -0.59 -6.51 8.26
C LEU A 72 -1.20 -5.59 9.34
N GLY A 73 -1.65 -4.40 8.95
CA GLY A 73 -2.30 -3.45 9.87
C GLY A 73 -3.57 -4.03 10.52
N VAL A 74 -4.41 -4.71 9.75
CA VAL A 74 -5.61 -5.37 10.28
C VAL A 74 -5.24 -6.59 11.15
N VAL A 75 -4.18 -7.33 10.84
CA VAL A 75 -3.72 -8.42 11.73
C VAL A 75 -3.23 -7.90 13.08
N LEU A 76 -2.57 -6.73 13.10
CA LEU A 76 -2.16 -6.09 14.36
C LEU A 76 -3.33 -5.68 15.25
N SER A 77 -4.51 -5.38 14.67
CA SER A 77 -5.70 -5.07 15.47
C SER A 77 -6.17 -6.26 16.31
N ILE A 78 -5.96 -7.52 15.87
CA ILE A 78 -6.21 -8.70 16.72
C ILE A 78 -5.38 -8.68 17.97
N VAL A 79 -4.08 -8.37 17.83
CA VAL A 79 -3.15 -8.37 18.97
C VAL A 79 -3.63 -7.38 20.02
N ASN A 80 -4.14 -6.23 19.56
CA ASN A 80 -4.73 -5.20 20.41
C ASN A 80 -6.01 -5.70 21.12
N HIS A 81 -6.99 -6.22 20.37
CA HIS A 81 -8.24 -6.72 20.96
C HIS A 81 -8.03 -7.92 21.89
N ARG A 82 -7.02 -8.76 21.63
CA ARG A 82 -6.63 -9.87 22.50
C ARG A 82 -6.00 -9.37 23.79
N PHE A 83 -5.13 -8.36 23.73
CA PHE A 83 -4.51 -7.77 24.91
C PHE A 83 -5.56 -7.15 25.85
N PHE A 84 -6.52 -6.39 25.30
CA PHE A 84 -7.62 -5.78 26.07
C PHE A 84 -8.80 -6.73 26.35
N ASN A 85 -8.71 -8.01 25.96
CA ASN A 85 -9.71 -9.07 26.18
C ASN A 85 -11.14 -8.73 25.68
N ARG A 86 -11.24 -7.94 24.59
CA ARG A 86 -12.52 -7.51 24.00
C ARG A 86 -12.98 -8.51 22.92
N LYS A 87 -13.52 -9.65 23.34
CA LYS A 87 -13.92 -10.75 22.43
C LYS A 87 -14.97 -10.33 21.39
N LEU A 88 -15.87 -9.40 21.75
CA LEU A 88 -16.91 -8.90 20.87
C LEU A 88 -16.35 -8.22 19.61
N ASP A 89 -15.33 -7.36 19.79
CA ASP A 89 -14.69 -6.62 18.70
C ASP A 89 -13.93 -7.54 17.74
N ILE A 90 -13.43 -8.67 18.24
CA ILE A 90 -12.78 -9.70 17.41
C ILE A 90 -13.81 -10.31 16.44
N TYR A 91 -14.96 -10.76 16.93
CA TYR A 91 -15.97 -11.43 16.10
C TYR A 91 -16.77 -10.47 15.22
N CYS A 92 -17.06 -9.26 15.70
CA CYS A 92 -17.92 -8.29 15.00
C CYS A 92 -17.16 -7.26 14.18
N GLY A 93 -15.88 -7.01 14.48
CA GLY A 93 -15.03 -6.06 13.76
C GLY A 93 -13.97 -6.77 12.92
N PHE A 94 -12.99 -7.39 13.57
CA PHE A 94 -11.81 -7.93 12.89
C PHE A 94 -12.14 -9.00 11.83
N ILE A 95 -12.99 -9.99 12.15
CA ILE A 95 -13.30 -11.10 11.22
C ILE A 95 -13.95 -10.57 9.93
N PRO A 96 -15.05 -9.78 9.98
CA PRO A 96 -15.63 -9.20 8.77
C PRO A 96 -14.66 -8.31 7.98
N GLN A 97 -13.83 -7.51 8.67
CA GLN A 97 -12.82 -6.65 8.03
C GLN A 97 -11.81 -7.46 7.22
N VAL A 98 -11.23 -8.52 7.79
CA VAL A 98 -10.28 -9.38 7.06
C VAL A 98 -10.93 -10.11 5.90
N ILE A 99 -12.13 -10.67 6.11
CA ILE A 99 -12.85 -11.37 5.03
C ILE A 99 -13.13 -10.40 3.88
N PHE A 100 -13.60 -9.18 4.16
CA PHE A 100 -13.84 -8.16 3.15
C PHE A 100 -12.57 -7.79 2.38
N LEU A 101 -11.47 -7.50 3.09
CA LEU A 101 -10.19 -7.11 2.49
C LEU A 101 -9.62 -8.23 1.59
N ILE A 102 -9.61 -9.47 2.08
CA ILE A 102 -9.08 -10.62 1.32
C ILE A 102 -9.97 -10.93 0.11
N SER A 103 -11.29 -10.84 0.26
CA SER A 103 -12.22 -11.22 -0.82
C SER A 103 -12.12 -10.30 -2.04
N ILE A 104 -11.90 -9.01 -1.84
CA ILE A 104 -11.79 -8.03 -2.94
C ILE A 104 -10.33 -7.85 -3.36
N PHE A 105 -9.49 -7.38 -2.43
CA PHE A 105 -8.13 -6.95 -2.74
C PHE A 105 -7.11 -8.08 -2.64
N GLY A 106 -7.32 -9.04 -1.74
CA GLY A 106 -6.52 -10.26 -1.71
C GLY A 106 -6.68 -11.06 -3.02
N TYR A 107 -7.91 -11.17 -3.51
CA TYR A 107 -8.19 -11.79 -4.81
C TYR A 107 -7.50 -11.07 -5.97
N LEU A 108 -7.53 -9.73 -6.00
CA LEU A 108 -6.80 -8.94 -7.00
C LEU A 108 -5.30 -9.23 -7.01
N VAL A 109 -4.68 -9.36 -5.82
CA VAL A 109 -3.26 -9.73 -5.69
C VAL A 109 -3.01 -11.15 -6.23
N CYS A 110 -3.90 -12.11 -5.94
CA CYS A 110 -3.83 -13.45 -6.49
C CYS A 110 -3.92 -13.44 -8.03
N GLU A 111 -4.82 -12.64 -8.62
CA GLU A 111 -4.92 -12.50 -10.09
C GLU A 111 -3.64 -11.93 -10.72
N ILE A 112 -2.95 -11.01 -10.04
CA ILE A 112 -1.65 -10.50 -10.51
C ILE A 112 -0.62 -11.63 -10.60
N PHE A 113 -0.50 -12.46 -9.56
CA PHE A 113 0.42 -13.59 -9.54
C PHE A 113 0.04 -14.67 -10.57
N ILE A 114 -1.25 -15.01 -10.68
CA ILE A 114 -1.75 -15.94 -11.70
C ILE A 114 -1.40 -15.43 -13.10
N LYS A 115 -1.60 -14.14 -13.36
CA LYS A 115 -1.27 -13.52 -14.64
C LYS A 115 0.23 -13.64 -14.96
N TRP A 116 1.10 -13.45 -13.96
CA TRP A 116 2.55 -13.56 -14.13
C TRP A 116 3.04 -14.99 -14.39
N ILE A 117 2.32 -16.02 -13.92
CA ILE A 117 2.75 -17.42 -14.03
C ILE A 117 2.18 -18.08 -15.29
N ILE A 118 0.89 -17.87 -15.61
CA ILE A 118 0.17 -18.65 -16.61
C ILE A 118 0.32 -18.07 -18.03
N PHE A 119 0.24 -16.75 -18.18
CA PHE A 119 0.17 -16.14 -19.51
C PHE A 119 1.55 -16.09 -20.16
N THR A 120 1.71 -16.89 -21.20
CA THR A 120 2.90 -16.90 -22.04
C THR A 120 2.63 -16.12 -23.32
N VAL A 121 3.68 -15.87 -24.12
CA VAL A 121 3.64 -15.14 -25.39
C VAL A 121 2.54 -15.60 -26.35
N LYS A 122 2.20 -16.90 -26.35
CA LYS A 122 1.17 -17.48 -27.22
C LYS A 122 -0.25 -16.97 -26.89
N ASP A 123 -0.50 -16.58 -25.64
CA ASP A 123 -1.80 -16.14 -25.13
C ASP A 123 -1.86 -14.62 -24.91
N ALA A 124 -0.84 -13.88 -25.38
CA ALA A 124 -0.77 -12.42 -25.29
C ALA A 124 -2.01 -11.68 -25.86
N PRO A 125 -2.58 -12.05 -27.03
CA PRO A 125 -3.75 -11.34 -27.59
C PRO A 125 -5.03 -11.60 -26.79
N THR A 126 -5.09 -12.67 -26.01
CA THR A 126 -6.23 -13.03 -25.16
C THR A 126 -6.01 -12.66 -23.69
N ALA A 127 -4.92 -11.97 -23.36
CA ALA A 127 -4.56 -11.67 -21.98
C ALA A 127 -5.51 -10.61 -21.36
N PRO A 128 -6.32 -10.95 -20.35
CA PRO A 128 -7.33 -10.05 -19.82
C PRO A 128 -6.73 -8.87 -19.04
N ASN A 129 -7.43 -7.74 -19.04
CA ASN A 129 -7.07 -6.57 -18.24
C ASN A 129 -7.59 -6.71 -16.80
N LEU A 130 -6.69 -6.63 -15.82
CA LEU A 130 -6.99 -6.80 -14.40
C LEU A 130 -8.02 -5.78 -13.89
N LEU A 131 -7.95 -4.52 -14.36
CA LEU A 131 -8.87 -3.47 -13.93
C LEU A 131 -10.30 -3.76 -14.40
N ILE A 132 -10.45 -4.15 -15.67
CA ILE A 132 -11.75 -4.52 -16.25
C ILE A 132 -12.32 -5.75 -15.54
N GLY A 133 -11.47 -6.75 -15.25
CA GLY A 133 -11.86 -7.93 -14.46
C GLY A 133 -12.40 -7.58 -13.06
N LEU A 134 -11.77 -6.62 -12.37
CA LEU A 134 -12.24 -6.14 -11.07
C LEU A 134 -13.60 -5.42 -11.17
N ILE A 135 -13.81 -4.58 -12.19
CA ILE A 135 -15.10 -3.91 -12.42
C ILE A 135 -16.19 -4.95 -12.74
N GLN A 136 -15.88 -5.89 -13.62
CA GLN A 136 -16.77 -6.97 -14.07
C GLN A 136 -17.20 -7.88 -12.91
N MET A 137 -16.29 -8.12 -11.96
CA MET A 137 -16.60 -8.82 -10.71
C MET A 137 -17.75 -8.15 -9.95
N PHE A 138 -17.70 -6.83 -9.74
CA PHE A 138 -18.78 -6.09 -9.05
C PHE A 138 -20.06 -5.96 -9.88
N LEU A 139 -19.96 -5.97 -11.21
CA LEU A 139 -21.11 -5.88 -12.11
C LEU A 139 -21.79 -7.24 -12.37
N PHE A 140 -21.27 -8.34 -11.81
CA PHE A 140 -21.72 -9.71 -12.08
C PHE A 140 -21.74 -10.09 -13.57
N GLN A 141 -20.88 -9.45 -14.37
CA GLN A 141 -20.73 -9.72 -15.80
C GLN A 141 -19.41 -10.44 -16.02
N THR A 142 -19.42 -11.58 -16.71
CA THR A 142 -18.19 -12.28 -17.09
C THR A 142 -18.21 -12.47 -18.60
N GLU A 143 -17.23 -11.89 -19.30
CA GLU A 143 -17.04 -12.18 -20.72
C GLU A 143 -16.34 -13.54 -20.90
N GLU A 144 -16.89 -14.40 -21.75
CA GLU A 144 -16.42 -15.79 -21.97
C GLU A 144 -14.97 -15.87 -22.50
N LYS A 145 -14.45 -14.80 -23.10
CA LYS A 145 -13.08 -14.75 -23.64
C LYS A 145 -11.98 -14.63 -22.57
N ASN A 146 -12.33 -14.30 -21.33
CA ASN A 146 -11.39 -13.89 -20.28
C ASN A 146 -11.43 -14.83 -19.06
N ILE A 147 -11.48 -16.14 -19.28
CA ILE A 147 -11.49 -17.12 -18.19
C ILE A 147 -10.04 -17.41 -17.74
N TRP A 148 -9.67 -16.97 -16.54
CA TRP A 148 -8.37 -17.20 -15.91
C TRP A 148 -8.17 -18.67 -15.51
N TYR A 149 -9.23 -19.30 -15.00
CA TYR A 149 -9.26 -20.67 -14.51
C TYR A 149 -10.69 -21.22 -14.53
N SER A 150 -10.82 -22.54 -14.55
CA SER A 150 -12.14 -23.21 -14.55
C SER A 150 -12.96 -22.82 -13.31
N GLY A 151 -14.19 -22.35 -13.51
CA GLY A 151 -15.09 -21.96 -12.42
C GLY A 151 -14.96 -20.51 -11.91
N GLN A 152 -14.18 -19.66 -12.57
CA GLN A 152 -13.98 -18.25 -12.18
C GLN A 152 -15.29 -17.49 -11.88
N ARG A 153 -16.31 -17.62 -12.73
CA ARG A 153 -17.59 -16.90 -12.55
C ARG A 153 -18.25 -17.25 -11.21
N GLY A 154 -18.25 -18.54 -10.85
CA GLY A 154 -18.81 -19.00 -9.58
C GLY A 154 -18.02 -18.48 -8.39
N PHE A 155 -16.69 -18.53 -8.48
CA PHE A 155 -15.80 -18.07 -7.40
C PHE A 155 -15.87 -16.55 -7.20
N GLN A 156 -15.83 -15.76 -8.28
CA GLN A 156 -15.96 -14.30 -8.21
C GLN A 156 -17.33 -13.87 -7.65
N ALA A 157 -18.42 -14.52 -8.08
CA ALA A 157 -19.74 -14.25 -7.53
C ALA A 157 -19.82 -14.59 -6.04
N PHE A 158 -19.24 -15.73 -5.63
CA PHE A 158 -19.16 -16.12 -4.22
C PHE A 158 -18.39 -15.08 -3.38
N LEU A 159 -17.24 -14.61 -3.84
CA LEU A 159 -16.44 -13.60 -3.14
C LEU A 159 -17.18 -12.26 -2.98
N VAL A 160 -17.90 -11.81 -4.01
CA VAL A 160 -18.68 -10.56 -3.93
C VAL A 160 -19.86 -10.70 -2.98
N VAL A 161 -20.58 -11.83 -3.01
CA VAL A 161 -21.67 -12.09 -2.07
C VAL A 161 -21.14 -12.15 -0.63
N LEU A 162 -20.00 -12.83 -0.43
CA LEU A 162 -19.35 -12.90 0.88
C LEU A 162 -18.95 -11.51 1.39
N ALA A 163 -18.31 -10.69 0.55
CA ALA A 163 -17.97 -9.30 0.88
C ALA A 163 -19.22 -8.45 1.16
N GLY A 164 -20.30 -8.66 0.41
CA GLY A 164 -21.59 -7.99 0.60
C GLY A 164 -22.25 -8.33 1.93
N ILE A 165 -22.14 -9.59 2.40
CA ILE A 165 -22.67 -10.02 3.71
C ILE A 165 -21.83 -9.46 4.87
N CYS A 166 -20.52 -9.27 4.68
CA CYS A 166 -19.64 -8.70 5.71
C CYS A 166 -20.04 -7.27 6.11
N VAL A 167 -20.63 -6.48 5.20
CA VAL A 167 -21.03 -5.09 5.48
C VAL A 167 -22.18 -5.04 6.51
N PRO A 168 -23.34 -5.70 6.29
CA PRO A 168 -24.37 -5.81 7.32
C PRO A 168 -23.90 -6.51 8.60
N TRP A 169 -23.01 -7.50 8.51
CA TRP A 169 -22.43 -8.16 9.69
C TRP A 169 -21.74 -7.14 10.60
N MET A 170 -20.81 -6.36 10.07
CA MET A 170 -20.08 -5.36 10.86
C MET A 170 -21.00 -4.26 11.40
N TRP A 171 -22.02 -3.87 10.63
CA TRP A 171 -22.93 -2.79 10.98
C TRP A 171 -23.92 -3.15 12.09
N LEU A 172 -24.58 -4.31 11.99
CA LEU A 172 -25.74 -4.64 12.83
C LEU A 172 -25.39 -5.43 14.08
N ILE A 173 -24.39 -6.31 14.03
CA ILE A 173 -24.22 -7.33 15.07
C ILE A 173 -23.76 -6.72 16.40
N LYS A 174 -22.84 -5.74 16.36
CA LYS A 174 -22.33 -5.07 17.57
C LYS A 174 -23.42 -4.29 18.34
N PRO A 175 -24.18 -3.36 17.74
CA PRO A 175 -25.21 -2.61 18.46
C PRO A 175 -26.39 -3.50 18.89
N LEU A 176 -26.77 -4.51 18.08
CA LEU A 176 -27.85 -5.43 18.45
C LEU A 176 -27.46 -6.34 19.62
N TYR A 177 -26.22 -6.81 19.65
CA TYR A 177 -25.73 -7.64 20.76
C TYR A 177 -25.61 -6.83 22.06
N GLN A 178 -25.14 -5.57 21.98
CA GLN A 178 -25.13 -4.66 23.13
C GLN A 178 -26.55 -4.41 23.67
N ARG A 179 -27.53 -4.14 22.80
CA ARG A 179 -28.94 -4.01 23.19
C ARG A 179 -29.49 -5.28 23.86
N HIS A 180 -29.07 -6.45 23.40
CA HIS A 180 -29.49 -7.72 24.00
C HIS A 180 -28.87 -7.92 25.40
N GLN A 181 -27.59 -7.58 25.59
CA GLN A 181 -26.95 -7.66 26.90
C GLN A 181 -27.56 -6.68 27.92
N GLN A 182 -27.98 -5.50 27.48
CA GLN A 182 -28.67 -4.51 28.33
C GLN A 182 -30.03 -5.03 28.79
N LYS A 183 -30.82 -5.64 27.88
CA LYS A 183 -32.12 -6.26 28.22
C LYS A 183 -32.00 -7.46 29.17
N HIS A 184 -30.86 -8.14 29.19
CA HIS A 184 -30.58 -9.26 30.09
C HIS A 184 -29.76 -8.88 31.34
N GLY A 185 -29.55 -7.59 31.61
CA GLY A 185 -28.91 -7.11 32.84
C GLY A 185 -27.44 -7.52 33.02
N GLN A 186 -26.73 -7.87 31.95
CA GLN A 186 -25.32 -8.30 31.97
C GLN A 186 -24.35 -7.24 31.44
N PHE A 187 -24.80 -5.99 31.28
CA PHE A 187 -23.91 -4.92 30.86
C PHE A 187 -22.91 -4.63 31.99
N LYS A 188 -21.70 -5.18 31.85
CA LYS A 188 -20.56 -4.86 32.73
C LYS A 188 -20.09 -3.48 32.32
N HIS A 189 -20.55 -2.44 33.00
CA HIS A 189 -20.05 -1.08 32.81
C HIS A 189 -18.53 -1.09 32.99
N GLN A 190 -17.81 -0.66 31.97
CA GLN A 190 -16.39 -0.36 32.10
C GLN A 190 -16.33 0.95 32.89
N PRO A 191 -15.75 0.99 34.11
CA PRO A 191 -15.66 2.25 34.84
C PRO A 191 -14.75 3.19 34.04
N LEU A 192 -15.32 4.28 33.52
CA LEU A 192 -14.52 5.43 33.13
C LEU A 192 -13.96 6.01 34.41
N SER A 193 -12.66 5.86 34.64
CA SER A 193 -11.97 6.67 35.64
C SER A 193 -11.91 8.09 35.10
N VAL A 194 -12.91 8.90 35.44
CA VAL A 194 -12.79 10.35 35.34
C VAL A 194 -11.87 10.75 36.48
N ASN A 195 -10.61 11.01 36.18
CA ASN A 195 -9.67 11.53 37.15
C ASN A 195 -10.09 12.98 37.42
N SER A 196 -10.86 13.20 38.50
CA SER A 196 -11.33 14.50 38.97
C SER A 196 -10.14 15.39 39.35
N GLY A 197 -9.53 16.02 38.34
CA GLY A 197 -8.47 17.02 38.52
C GLY A 197 -8.98 18.46 38.59
N ASP A 198 -10.25 18.71 38.26
CA ASP A 198 -10.80 20.07 38.13
C ASP A 198 -12.09 20.25 38.94
N ILE A 199 -12.01 20.12 40.27
CA ILE A 199 -12.97 20.76 41.18
C ILE A 199 -12.19 21.31 42.37
N ILE A 200 -11.58 22.50 42.18
CA ILE A 200 -11.07 23.31 43.28
C ILE A 200 -12.20 24.25 43.71
N GLY A 201 -12.70 24.05 44.93
CA GLY A 201 -13.39 25.08 45.70
C GLY A 201 -14.80 24.72 46.20
N GLN A 202 -14.89 23.93 47.27
CA GLN A 202 -15.75 24.25 48.43
C GLN A 202 -15.47 23.30 49.59
N ASP A 203 -15.11 23.89 50.74
CA ASP A 203 -14.92 23.23 52.02
C ASP A 203 -16.19 22.51 52.47
N TYR A 204 -16.17 21.18 52.50
CA TYR A 204 -17.10 20.38 53.31
C TYR A 204 -16.36 19.18 53.93
N GLN A 205 -16.19 19.25 55.25
CA GLN A 205 -15.87 18.09 56.10
C GLN A 205 -17.12 17.20 56.20
N GLY A 206 -17.02 15.96 55.74
CA GLY A 206 -18.04 14.93 55.91
C GLY A 206 -17.60 13.62 55.27
N GLU A 207 -17.50 12.57 56.08
CA GLU A 207 -17.23 11.20 55.65
C GLU A 207 -18.28 10.75 54.61
N GLY A 208 -17.79 10.25 53.47
CA GLY A 208 -18.62 9.71 52.41
C GLY A 208 -18.02 10.03 51.05
N GLN A 209 -17.17 9.15 50.54
CA GLN A 209 -16.77 9.16 49.14
C GLN A 209 -18.01 8.85 48.32
N ILE A 210 -18.74 9.88 47.88
CA ILE A 210 -19.80 9.74 46.89
C ILE A 210 -19.09 9.50 45.56
N ASP A 211 -18.93 8.23 45.22
CA ASP A 211 -18.57 7.81 43.86
C ASP A 211 -19.76 8.19 42.97
N VAL A 212 -19.72 9.39 42.39
CA VAL A 212 -20.70 9.80 41.38
C VAL A 212 -20.37 8.99 40.12
N THR A 213 -20.82 7.75 40.10
CA THR A 213 -20.92 6.98 38.86
C THR A 213 -22.00 7.64 38.03
N VAL A 214 -21.60 8.51 37.11
CA VAL A 214 -22.49 8.97 36.04
C VAL A 214 -22.82 7.73 35.22
N GLU A 215 -23.97 7.12 35.50
CA GLU A 215 -24.55 6.09 34.65
C GLU A 215 -24.95 6.75 33.32
N GLU A 216 -24.02 6.82 32.37
CA GLU A 216 -24.38 7.04 30.98
C GLU A 216 -25.20 5.84 30.53
N GLU A 217 -26.52 6.04 30.44
CA GLU A 217 -27.43 5.09 29.85
C GLU A 217 -26.97 4.82 28.42
N PHE A 218 -26.74 3.56 28.06
CA PHE A 218 -26.30 3.18 26.72
C PHE A 218 -27.31 3.69 25.68
N ASP A 219 -26.95 4.75 24.96
CA ASP A 219 -27.74 5.24 23.84
C ASP A 219 -27.50 4.35 22.62
N PHE A 220 -28.48 3.48 22.37
CA PHE A 220 -28.51 2.64 21.19
C PHE A 220 -28.40 3.47 19.89
N GLY A 221 -28.95 4.69 19.88
CA GLY A 221 -28.86 5.61 18.75
C GLY A 221 -27.42 6.01 18.45
N GLU A 222 -26.68 6.44 19.47
CA GLU A 222 -25.26 6.80 19.36
C GLU A 222 -24.37 5.62 18.96
N ALA A 223 -24.55 4.46 19.61
CA ALA A 223 -23.78 3.26 19.27
C ALA A 223 -24.03 2.81 17.81
N PHE A 224 -25.28 2.94 17.34
CA PHE A 224 -25.66 2.63 15.97
C PHE A 224 -25.07 3.63 14.97
N THR A 225 -25.12 4.93 15.23
CA THR A 225 -24.57 5.95 14.33
C THR A 225 -23.04 5.85 14.26
N HIS A 226 -22.36 5.69 15.39
CA HIS A 226 -20.90 5.48 15.42
C HIS A 226 -20.49 4.23 14.63
N GLN A 227 -21.18 3.09 14.83
CA GLN A 227 -20.87 1.87 14.10
C GLN A 227 -21.17 1.99 12.59
N SER A 228 -22.17 2.79 12.22
CA SER A 228 -22.48 3.11 10.82
C SER A 228 -21.32 3.85 10.16
N ILE A 229 -20.82 4.91 10.81
CA ILE A 229 -19.70 5.72 10.32
C ILE A 229 -18.46 4.84 10.16
N HIS A 230 -18.11 4.07 11.19
CA HIS A 230 -16.95 3.18 11.15
C HIS A 230 -17.05 2.13 10.01
N THR A 231 -18.24 1.59 9.77
CA THR A 231 -18.45 0.61 8.69
C THR A 231 -18.25 1.24 7.31
N ILE A 232 -18.83 2.43 7.08
CA ILE A 232 -18.72 3.17 5.82
C ILE A 232 -17.28 3.61 5.59
N GLU A 233 -16.64 4.18 6.61
CA GLU A 233 -15.25 4.62 6.57
C GLU A 233 -14.32 3.45 6.26
N TYR A 234 -14.52 2.29 6.89
CA TYR A 234 -13.71 1.12 6.59
C TYR A 234 -13.88 0.63 5.15
N CYS A 235 -15.11 0.49 4.66
CA CYS A 235 -15.37 -0.02 3.31
C CYS A 235 -14.84 0.91 2.22
N LEU A 236 -15.16 2.21 2.30
CA LEU A 236 -14.67 3.21 1.35
C LEU A 236 -13.16 3.46 1.52
N GLY A 237 -12.68 3.44 2.75
CA GLY A 237 -11.27 3.58 3.09
C GLY A 237 -10.43 2.45 2.52
N CYS A 238 -10.89 1.19 2.54
CA CYS A 238 -10.14 0.08 1.94
C CYS A 238 -9.90 0.27 0.43
N VAL A 239 -10.90 0.76 -0.29
CA VAL A 239 -10.77 1.07 -1.73
C VAL A 239 -9.84 2.26 -1.95
N SER A 240 -10.06 3.34 -1.20
CA SER A 240 -9.28 4.58 -1.32
C SER A 240 -7.80 4.37 -0.96
N HIS A 241 -7.52 3.66 0.13
CA HIS A 241 -6.15 3.37 0.57
C HIS A 241 -5.43 2.50 -0.46
N THR A 242 -6.06 1.46 -0.99
CA THR A 242 -5.44 0.61 -2.04
C THR A 242 -5.08 1.43 -3.27
N ALA A 243 -5.95 2.35 -3.70
CA ALA A 243 -5.66 3.26 -4.81
C ALA A 243 -4.53 4.26 -4.47
N SER A 244 -4.49 4.76 -3.23
CA SER A 244 -3.45 5.68 -2.73
C SER A 244 -2.04 5.07 -2.84
N TYR A 245 -1.90 3.74 -2.73
CA TYR A 245 -0.61 3.05 -2.90
C TYR A 245 -0.02 3.14 -4.31
N LEU A 246 -0.82 3.47 -5.35
CA LEU A 246 -0.30 3.77 -6.69
C LEU A 246 0.70 4.94 -6.70
N ARG A 247 0.70 5.76 -5.64
CA ARG A 247 1.71 6.81 -5.42
C ARG A 247 3.14 6.27 -5.39
N LEU A 248 3.37 5.09 -4.82
CA LEU A 248 4.70 4.46 -4.79
C LEU A 248 5.23 4.24 -6.21
N TRP A 249 4.35 3.80 -7.12
CA TRP A 249 4.68 3.65 -8.53
C TRP A 249 4.95 5.00 -9.19
N ALA A 250 4.04 5.97 -9.04
CA ALA A 250 4.17 7.28 -9.67
C ALA A 250 5.49 7.97 -9.28
N LEU A 251 5.81 7.97 -8.00
CA LEU A 251 7.04 8.56 -7.49
C LEU A 251 8.28 7.80 -7.95
N SER A 252 8.27 6.46 -7.90
CA SER A 252 9.38 5.64 -8.41
C SER A 252 9.60 5.83 -9.91
N LEU A 253 8.56 6.11 -10.68
CA LEU A 253 8.67 6.43 -12.11
C LEU A 253 9.24 7.82 -12.33
N ALA A 254 8.74 8.84 -11.61
CA ALA A 254 9.26 10.20 -11.68
C ALA A 254 10.76 10.25 -11.37
N HIS A 255 11.20 9.59 -10.30
CA HIS A 255 12.61 9.52 -9.92
C HIS A 255 13.49 8.90 -11.01
N ALA A 256 13.04 7.78 -11.59
CA ALA A 256 13.76 7.13 -12.66
C ALA A 256 13.85 8.00 -13.93
N GLN A 257 12.78 8.71 -14.28
CA GLN A 257 12.75 9.60 -15.45
C GLN A 257 13.60 10.85 -15.23
N LEU A 258 13.52 11.48 -14.05
CA LEU A 258 14.31 12.67 -13.74
C LEU A 258 15.80 12.34 -13.73
N SER A 259 16.19 11.20 -13.14
CA SER A 259 17.57 10.71 -13.15
C SER A 259 18.10 10.49 -14.57
N GLU A 260 17.28 9.90 -15.45
CA GLU A 260 17.64 9.65 -16.84
C GLU A 260 17.78 10.94 -17.65
N VAL A 261 16.88 11.91 -17.46
CA VAL A 261 16.96 13.21 -18.15
C VAL A 261 18.20 13.98 -17.70
N LEU A 262 18.48 13.99 -16.40
CA LEU A 262 19.66 14.66 -15.83
C LEU A 262 20.95 14.04 -16.39
N TRP A 263 21.02 12.71 -16.51
CA TRP A 263 22.13 12.02 -17.16
C TRP A 263 22.28 12.40 -18.64
N ASN A 264 21.19 12.30 -19.40
CA ASN A 264 21.20 12.50 -20.85
C ASN A 264 21.45 13.96 -21.27
N MET A 265 20.97 14.93 -20.49
CA MET A 265 21.09 16.35 -20.82
C MET A 265 22.38 16.98 -20.29
N VAL A 266 22.99 16.42 -19.24
CA VAL A 266 24.20 17.00 -18.62
C VAL A 266 25.44 16.13 -18.91
N MET A 267 25.47 14.90 -18.42
CA MET A 267 26.67 14.06 -18.47
C MET A 267 26.99 13.55 -19.87
N ARG A 268 25.96 13.16 -20.64
CA ARG A 268 26.16 12.61 -21.98
C ARG A 268 26.83 13.62 -22.94
N ILE A 269 26.52 14.91 -22.80
CA ILE A 269 27.13 15.97 -23.63
C ILE A 269 28.61 16.13 -23.29
N ALA A 270 28.97 16.12 -22.00
CA ALA A 270 30.37 16.24 -21.58
C ALA A 270 31.26 15.06 -21.98
N LEU A 271 30.67 13.85 -22.09
CA LEU A 271 31.38 12.64 -22.50
C LEU A 271 31.63 12.55 -24.01
N GLN A 272 30.98 13.37 -24.84
CA GLN A 272 31.13 13.34 -26.30
C GLN A 272 32.29 14.19 -26.82
N ILE A 273 32.95 14.98 -25.96
CA ILE A 273 34.03 15.88 -26.36
C ILE A 273 35.38 15.21 -26.07
N ASP A 274 36.09 14.82 -27.12
CA ASP A 274 37.41 14.22 -27.03
C ASP A 274 38.54 15.26 -26.87
N GLY A 275 39.58 14.92 -26.10
CA GLY A 275 40.82 15.69 -25.97
C GLY A 275 41.13 16.23 -24.57
N TYR A 276 42.34 16.77 -24.38
CA TYR A 276 42.80 17.29 -23.08
C TYR A 276 41.96 18.46 -22.55
N GLY A 277 41.40 19.29 -23.44
CA GLY A 277 40.43 20.34 -23.07
C GLY A 277 39.07 19.78 -22.63
N GLY A 278 38.67 18.62 -23.17
CA GLY A 278 37.47 17.89 -22.77
C GLY A 278 37.55 17.40 -21.33
N ALA A 279 38.74 17.03 -20.84
CA ALA A 279 38.92 16.59 -19.44
C ALA A 279 38.63 17.71 -18.43
N PHE A 280 39.05 18.95 -18.71
CA PHE A 280 38.76 20.10 -17.84
C PHE A 280 37.25 20.43 -17.84
N LEU A 281 36.63 20.45 -19.03
CA LEU A 281 35.19 20.67 -19.17
C LEU A 281 34.37 19.55 -18.50
N LEU A 282 34.79 18.30 -18.63
CA LEU A 282 34.18 17.14 -17.98
C LEU A 282 34.20 17.29 -16.46
N ALA A 283 35.31 17.74 -15.88
CA ALA A 283 35.40 17.98 -14.44
C ALA A 283 34.42 19.07 -13.97
N ALA A 284 34.30 20.17 -14.72
CA ALA A 284 33.35 21.25 -14.43
C ALA A 284 31.90 20.77 -14.55
N VAL A 285 31.54 20.07 -15.63
CA VAL A 285 30.18 19.54 -15.86
C VAL A 285 29.83 18.44 -14.86
N PHE A 286 30.80 17.59 -14.49
CA PHE A 286 30.61 16.57 -13.46
C PHE A 286 30.34 17.20 -12.09
N SER A 287 31.06 18.26 -11.72
CA SER A 287 30.81 19.00 -10.48
C SER A 287 29.38 19.55 -10.44
N PHE A 288 28.92 20.12 -11.56
CA PHE A 288 27.54 20.58 -11.70
C PHE A 288 26.51 19.43 -11.63
N TRP A 289 26.74 18.34 -12.35
CA TRP A 289 25.88 17.14 -12.33
C TRP A 289 25.78 16.53 -10.93
N ALA A 290 26.90 16.45 -10.20
CA ALA A 290 26.95 15.92 -8.85
C ALA A 290 26.16 16.82 -7.88
N CYS A 291 26.35 18.14 -7.95
CA CYS A 291 25.58 19.10 -7.17
C CYS A 291 24.08 19.00 -7.46
N ALA A 292 23.69 18.97 -8.74
CA ALA A 292 22.30 18.83 -9.15
C ALA A 292 21.67 17.51 -8.66
N THR A 293 22.42 16.40 -8.71
CA THR A 293 21.98 15.10 -8.19
C THR A 293 21.74 15.16 -6.68
N VAL A 294 22.64 15.77 -5.91
CA VAL A 294 22.47 15.89 -4.45
C VAL A 294 21.25 16.77 -4.10
N VAL A 295 21.14 17.95 -4.71
CA VAL A 295 20.07 18.89 -4.36
C VAL A 295 18.71 18.43 -4.86
N VAL A 296 18.61 17.98 -6.11
CA VAL A 296 17.32 17.64 -6.74
C VAL A 296 16.92 16.20 -6.43
N LEU A 297 17.77 15.23 -6.80
CA LEU A 297 17.41 13.80 -6.70
C LEU A 297 17.45 13.27 -5.27
N ILE A 298 18.44 13.68 -4.47
CA ILE A 298 18.60 13.16 -3.10
C ILE A 298 17.78 13.98 -2.10
N LEU A 299 17.97 15.31 -2.04
CA LEU A 299 17.29 16.13 -1.03
C LEU A 299 15.82 16.37 -1.36
N MET A 300 15.52 17.04 -2.48
CA MET A 300 14.14 17.45 -2.79
C MET A 300 13.24 16.23 -3.02
N GLU A 301 13.66 15.33 -3.90
CA GLU A 301 12.85 14.15 -4.24
C GLU A 301 12.86 13.09 -3.12
N GLY A 302 13.98 12.91 -2.42
CA GLY A 302 14.05 12.04 -1.25
C GLY A 302 13.15 12.51 -0.10
N LEU A 303 13.06 13.81 0.15
CA LEU A 303 12.12 14.37 1.12
C LEU A 303 10.67 14.14 0.70
N SER A 304 10.34 14.32 -0.58
CA SER A 304 9.01 14.01 -1.12
C SER A 304 8.66 12.53 -0.92
N ALA A 305 9.60 11.62 -1.22
CA ALA A 305 9.43 10.19 -1.00
C ALA A 305 9.21 9.82 0.46
N PHE A 306 9.99 10.43 1.35
CA PHE A 306 9.85 10.26 2.78
C PHE A 306 8.47 10.70 3.27
N LEU A 307 8.02 11.91 2.92
CA LEU A 307 6.71 12.43 3.34
C LEU A 307 5.55 11.60 2.81
N HIS A 308 5.64 11.11 1.57
CA HIS A 308 4.63 10.22 1.02
C HIS A 308 4.61 8.86 1.70
N THR A 309 5.78 8.33 2.08
CA THR A 309 5.87 7.09 2.86
C THR A 309 5.33 7.28 4.27
N LEU A 310 5.63 8.41 4.92
CA LEU A 310 5.11 8.76 6.24
C LEU A 310 3.59 8.87 6.21
N ARG A 311 3.01 9.52 5.20
CA ARG A 311 1.56 9.57 4.98
C ARG A 311 0.96 8.15 4.92
N LEU A 312 1.55 7.26 4.12
CA LEU A 312 1.11 5.86 4.01
C LEU A 312 1.10 5.15 5.37
N HIS A 313 2.04 5.46 6.25
CA HIS A 313 2.05 4.91 7.60
C HIS A 313 0.96 5.53 8.48
N TRP A 314 0.80 6.84 8.46
CA TRP A 314 -0.16 7.53 9.35
C TRP A 314 -1.62 7.30 8.97
N VAL A 315 -1.95 7.31 7.68
CA VAL A 315 -3.35 7.21 7.24
C VAL A 315 -3.69 5.78 6.85
N GLU A 316 -2.89 5.13 6.01
CA GLU A 316 -3.26 3.82 5.47
C GLU A 316 -2.94 2.65 6.43
N PHE A 317 -1.85 2.73 7.21
CA PHE A 317 -1.45 1.67 8.16
C PHE A 317 -2.01 1.87 9.57
N ASN A 318 -1.75 3.03 10.21
CA ASN A 318 -2.12 3.28 11.60
C ASN A 318 -3.64 3.34 11.83
N SER A 319 -4.42 3.78 10.83
CA SER A 319 -5.90 3.83 10.93
C SER A 319 -6.57 2.47 11.19
N LYS A 320 -5.83 1.36 11.03
CA LYS A 320 -6.37 0.01 11.19
C LYS A 320 -6.31 -0.52 12.62
N PHE A 321 -5.43 0.00 13.47
CA PHE A 321 -5.20 -0.55 14.82
C PHE A 321 -4.91 0.51 15.90
N TYR A 322 -4.57 1.74 15.50
CA TYR A 322 -4.12 2.78 16.42
C TYR A 322 -5.23 3.83 16.63
N ASP A 323 -5.87 3.79 17.81
CA ASP A 323 -6.96 4.70 18.18
C ASP A 323 -6.48 6.09 18.65
N GLY A 324 -5.20 6.23 19.02
CA GLY A 324 -4.57 7.54 19.28
C GLY A 324 -5.02 8.31 20.52
N GLN A 325 -5.73 7.69 21.47
CA GLN A 325 -6.31 8.37 22.65
C GLN A 325 -5.37 8.47 23.88
N GLY A 326 -4.06 8.33 23.70
CA GLY A 326 -3.09 8.37 24.80
C GLY A 326 -2.54 9.77 25.11
N TYR A 327 -2.10 9.99 26.35
CA TYR A 327 -1.29 11.14 26.71
C TYR A 327 0.20 10.74 26.78
N LYS A 328 1.09 11.67 26.40
CA LYS A 328 2.54 11.44 26.50
C LYS A 328 2.92 11.40 27.98
N PHE A 329 3.56 10.32 28.42
CA PHE A 329 4.08 10.23 29.79
C PHE A 329 5.23 11.23 29.96
N HIS A 330 5.00 12.24 30.79
CA HIS A 330 6.03 13.18 31.27
C HIS A 330 6.37 12.80 32.71
N PRO A 331 7.48 12.07 32.96
CA PRO A 331 7.94 11.85 34.31
C PRO A 331 8.42 13.17 34.90
N PHE A 332 8.27 13.32 36.21
CA PHE A 332 8.95 14.40 36.92
C PHE A 332 10.46 14.11 36.91
N SER A 333 11.22 14.86 36.12
CA SER A 333 12.69 14.80 36.05
C SER A 333 13.29 16.16 36.39
N PHE A 334 14.44 16.15 37.08
CA PHE A 334 15.20 17.36 37.36
C PHE A 334 16.00 17.85 36.14
N ASP A 335 16.08 17.06 35.07
CA ASP A 335 16.76 17.47 33.83
C ASP A 335 16.04 18.67 33.17
N ASP A 336 14.70 18.73 33.28
CA ASP A 336 13.88 19.83 32.74
C ASP A 336 14.11 21.16 33.49
N LEU A 337 14.60 21.12 34.75
CA LEU A 337 14.97 22.33 35.50
C LEU A 337 16.30 22.94 35.03
N SER A 338 17.20 22.15 34.46
CA SER A 338 18.49 22.65 33.99
C SER A 338 18.35 23.62 32.82
N GLU A 339 17.32 23.42 31.99
CA GLU A 339 16.98 24.29 30.85
C GLU A 339 16.48 25.67 31.31
N TYR A 340 15.81 25.75 32.47
CA TYR A 340 15.37 27.01 33.08
C TYR A 340 16.48 27.76 33.83
N SER A 341 17.50 27.07 34.34
CA SER A 341 18.58 27.70 35.13
C SER A 341 19.68 28.40 34.31
N ILE A 342 19.60 28.37 32.98
CA ILE A 342 20.58 28.99 32.07
C ILE A 342 20.10 30.36 31.54
N GLU A 343 18.85 30.76 31.82
CA GLU A 343 18.28 32.05 31.39
C GLU A 343 18.36 33.20 32.43
N ASP A 344 18.98 33.00 33.60
CA ASP A 344 19.22 34.07 34.61
C ASP A 344 20.68 34.55 34.69
#